data_AF-A0A9X7W398-F1
#
_entry.id   AF-A0A9X7W398-F1
#
_cell.length_a   1.000
_cell.length_b   1.000
_cell.length_c   1.000
_cell.angle_alpha   90.00
_cell.angle_beta   90.00
_cell.angle_gamma   90.00
#
_symmetry.space_group_name_H-M   'P 1'
#
loop_
_entity.id
_entity.type
_entity.pdbx_description
1 polymer ?
#
loop_
_entity_poly.entity_id
_entity_poly.type
_entity_poly.pdbx_seq_one_letter_code
_entity_poly.pdbx_strand_id
1 'polypeptide(L)'
;MKYEVQDILLPSSTLVFILESPHVQELEFGAPVSGTSGMTMTRHLFGPDYARFALGRLVKKNADEGKNRPRLNRIGLINVSNIPLQASAYQNKELIQQHKRWFDAMAIVRSENHRDTYPNPYCQAVQSVLVASLREKLRCLREDHLTIVPCGRFAQKFFRLTGQDCPNWSVINEVPHPSYNSWDRPRYRDAVDAVCAALNNGSDV
;
A
#
# COMPACT_ATOMS: atom_id res chain seq x y z
N MET A 1 -20.75 -3.68 8.96
CA MET A 1 -19.87 -3.19 7.87
C MET A 1 -18.49 -3.81 8.06
N LYS A 2 -17.89 -4.39 7.03
CA LYS A 2 -16.52 -4.92 7.09
C LYS A 2 -15.56 -3.77 6.81
N TYR A 3 -14.73 -3.39 7.78
CA TYR A 3 -13.75 -2.29 7.64
C TYR A 3 -12.42 -2.76 7.06
N GLU A 4 -12.36 -3.99 6.58
CA GLU A 4 -11.13 -4.63 6.15
C GLU A 4 -11.08 -4.68 4.63
N VAL A 5 -9.97 -4.19 4.07
CA VAL A 5 -9.63 -4.27 2.65
C VAL A 5 -8.49 -5.25 2.50
N GLN A 6 -8.76 -6.39 1.86
CA GLN A 6 -7.78 -7.44 1.65
C GLN A 6 -6.64 -6.98 0.74
N ASP A 7 -5.46 -7.52 1.00
CA ASP A 7 -4.34 -7.42 0.07
C ASP A 7 -4.68 -8.15 -1.24
N ILE A 8 -4.07 -7.74 -2.34
CA ILE A 8 -4.20 -8.39 -3.64
C ILE A 8 -2.81 -8.85 -4.06
N LEU A 9 -2.57 -10.16 -3.95
CA LEU A 9 -1.34 -10.81 -4.36
C LEU A 9 -1.70 -12.00 -5.24
N LEU A 10 -1.15 -12.03 -6.44
CA LEU A 10 -1.28 -13.15 -7.36
C LEU A 10 0.01 -13.96 -7.34
N PRO A 11 -0.02 -15.27 -7.65
CA PRO A 11 1.21 -16.07 -7.79
C PRO A 11 2.20 -15.53 -8.83
N SER A 12 1.73 -14.68 -9.75
CA SER A 12 2.53 -14.02 -10.79
C SER A 12 2.95 -12.59 -10.41
N SER A 13 2.62 -12.12 -9.22
CA SER A 13 3.02 -10.80 -8.74
C SER A 13 4.54 -10.75 -8.57
N THR A 14 5.17 -9.77 -9.23
CA THR A 14 6.62 -9.53 -9.19
C THR A 14 6.95 -8.10 -8.79
N LEU A 15 5.97 -7.20 -8.79
CA LEU A 15 6.07 -5.80 -8.34
C LEU A 15 5.01 -5.56 -7.26
N VAL A 16 5.43 -5.45 -5.99
CA VAL A 16 4.52 -5.36 -4.85
C VAL A 16 4.57 -3.96 -4.25
N PHE A 17 3.46 -3.24 -4.33
CA PHE A 17 3.30 -1.94 -3.67
C PHE A 17 2.86 -2.13 -2.22
N ILE A 18 3.55 -1.47 -1.30
CA ILE A 18 3.17 -1.37 0.12
C ILE A 18 2.58 0.01 0.37
N LEU A 19 1.33 0.05 0.82
CA LEU A 19 0.51 1.25 0.99
C LEU A 19 0.16 1.47 2.47
N GLU A 20 -0.27 2.67 2.86
CA GLU A 20 -0.52 3.02 4.27
C GLU A 20 -1.67 2.21 4.89
N SER A 21 -2.90 2.52 4.49
CA SER A 21 -4.12 1.88 4.96
C SER A 21 -5.28 2.27 4.04
N PRO A 22 -6.39 1.50 4.00
CA PRO A 22 -7.55 1.89 3.21
C PRO A 22 -8.20 3.18 3.73
N HIS A 23 -8.82 3.93 2.82
CA HIS A 23 -9.75 5.02 3.12
C HIS A 23 -11.17 4.64 2.65
N VAL A 24 -12.09 5.61 2.67
CA VAL A 24 -13.51 5.43 2.31
C VAL A 24 -13.71 4.75 0.95
N GLN A 25 -12.95 5.13 -0.08
CA GLN A 25 -13.10 4.55 -1.42
C GLN A 25 -12.58 3.10 -1.47
N GLU A 26 -11.50 2.79 -0.76
CA GLU A 26 -10.98 1.43 -0.64
C GLU A 26 -11.97 0.50 0.08
N LEU A 27 -12.69 1.01 1.09
CA LEU A 27 -13.78 0.29 1.75
C LEU A 27 -14.97 0.03 0.81
N GLU A 28 -15.34 1.02 0.01
CA GLU A 28 -16.45 0.92 -0.95
C GLU A 28 -16.15 -0.09 -2.06
N PHE A 29 -14.95 -0.05 -2.63
CA PHE A 29 -14.56 -0.90 -3.76
C PHE A 29 -13.87 -2.21 -3.36
N GLY A 30 -13.55 -2.39 -2.08
CA GLY A 30 -12.90 -3.60 -1.56
C GLY A 30 -11.52 -3.88 -2.15
N ALA A 31 -10.74 -2.84 -2.47
CA ALA A 31 -9.39 -2.96 -3.03
C ALA A 31 -8.50 -1.80 -2.55
N PRO A 32 -7.19 -2.03 -2.27
CA PRO A 32 -6.23 -0.96 -1.97
C PRO A 32 -6.12 0.02 -3.13
N VAL A 33 -5.87 1.31 -2.88
CA VAL A 33 -5.73 2.36 -3.91
C VAL A 33 -6.82 2.32 -4.99
N SER A 34 -8.07 2.18 -4.58
CA SER A 34 -9.24 2.22 -5.48
C SER A 34 -9.73 3.64 -5.76
N GLY A 35 -9.16 4.63 -5.08
CA GLY A 35 -9.49 6.05 -5.22
C GLY A 35 -8.65 6.85 -6.21
N THR A 36 -8.65 8.17 -6.03
CA THR A 36 -7.89 9.13 -6.87
C THR A 36 -6.39 8.87 -6.86
N SER A 37 -5.83 8.46 -5.71
CA SER A 37 -4.43 8.03 -5.63
C SER A 37 -4.13 6.87 -6.59
N GLY A 38 -5.05 5.90 -6.71
CA GLY A 38 -4.92 4.81 -7.66
C GLY A 38 -5.03 5.26 -9.12
N MET A 39 -5.82 6.29 -9.41
CA MET A 39 -5.90 6.89 -10.75
C MET A 39 -4.56 7.53 -11.15
N THR A 40 -3.91 8.23 -10.21
CA THR A 40 -2.58 8.80 -10.41
C THR A 40 -1.55 7.70 -10.70
N MET A 41 -1.54 6.61 -9.91
CA MET A 41 -0.65 5.47 -10.18
C MET A 41 -0.91 4.89 -11.58
N THR A 42 -2.17 4.64 -11.94
CA THR A 42 -2.50 4.09 -13.26
C THR A 42 -2.02 4.98 -14.39
N ARG A 43 -2.16 6.30 -14.27
CA ARG A 43 -1.69 7.25 -15.29
C ARG A 43 -0.19 7.11 -15.54
N HIS A 44 0.61 6.98 -14.49
CA HIS A 44 2.06 6.82 -14.62
C HIS A 44 2.45 5.44 -15.16
N LEU A 45 1.79 4.38 -14.69
CA LEU A 45 2.13 3.00 -15.06
C LEU A 45 1.65 2.61 -16.46
N PHE A 46 0.49 3.11 -16.89
CA PHE A 46 -0.19 2.68 -18.11
C PHE A 46 -0.48 3.79 -19.11
N GLY A 47 -0.21 5.05 -18.75
CA GLY A 47 -0.45 6.22 -19.58
C GLY A 47 -1.78 6.94 -19.30
N PRO A 48 -1.96 8.14 -19.85
CA PRO A 48 -3.09 9.04 -19.56
C PRO A 48 -4.45 8.44 -19.91
N ASP A 49 -4.54 7.61 -20.95
CA ASP A 49 -5.80 7.01 -21.39
C ASP A 49 -6.41 6.06 -20.35
N TYR A 50 -5.59 5.54 -19.45
CA TYR A 50 -6.01 4.66 -18.37
C TYR A 50 -6.24 5.40 -17.04
N ALA A 51 -5.93 6.70 -16.96
CA ALA A 51 -5.99 7.50 -15.72
C ALA A 51 -7.39 7.52 -15.08
N ARG A 52 -8.46 7.26 -15.83
CA ARG A 52 -9.83 7.15 -15.30
C ARG A 52 -10.08 5.90 -14.45
N PHE A 53 -9.18 4.92 -14.50
CA PHE A 53 -9.33 3.65 -13.79
C PHE A 53 -8.32 3.58 -12.64
N ALA A 54 -8.81 3.53 -11.40
CA ALA A 54 -7.92 3.38 -10.25
C ALA A 54 -7.21 2.01 -10.24
N LEU A 55 -5.91 2.00 -9.94
CA LEU A 55 -5.08 0.81 -9.99
C LEU A 55 -5.68 -0.37 -9.21
N GLY A 56 -6.14 -0.14 -7.98
CA GLY A 56 -6.77 -1.17 -7.15
C GLY A 56 -7.93 -1.88 -7.83
N ARG A 57 -8.77 -1.10 -8.52
CA ARG A 57 -9.94 -1.62 -9.24
C ARG A 57 -9.53 -2.42 -10.47
N LEU A 58 -8.48 -2.00 -11.18
CA LEU A 58 -7.96 -2.74 -12.33
C LEU A 58 -7.36 -4.08 -11.90
N VAL A 59 -6.50 -4.09 -10.89
CA VAL A 59 -5.84 -5.30 -10.40
C VAL A 59 -6.87 -6.26 -9.82
N LYS A 60 -7.79 -5.77 -8.97
CA LYS A 60 -8.88 -6.58 -8.41
C LYS A 60 -9.75 -7.21 -9.51
N LYS A 61 -10.25 -6.40 -10.45
CA LYS A 61 -11.10 -6.90 -11.54
C LYS A 61 -10.36 -7.92 -12.40
N ASN A 62 -9.08 -7.71 -12.66
CA ASN A 62 -8.26 -8.64 -13.42
C ASN A 62 -8.10 -9.99 -12.70
N ALA A 63 -7.90 -9.97 -11.38
CA ALA A 63 -7.82 -11.16 -10.54
C ALA A 63 -9.18 -11.89 -10.45
N ASP A 64 -10.24 -11.18 -10.07
CA ASP A 64 -11.58 -11.75 -9.85
C ASP A 64 -12.17 -12.38 -11.13
N GLU A 65 -11.94 -11.74 -12.29
CA GLU A 65 -12.48 -12.20 -13.58
C GLU A 65 -11.53 -13.14 -14.33
N GLY A 66 -10.37 -13.49 -13.76
CA GLY A 66 -9.40 -14.39 -14.40
C GLY A 66 -8.90 -13.91 -15.77
N LYS A 67 -8.82 -12.59 -15.98
CA LYS A 67 -8.53 -12.01 -17.30
C LYS A 67 -7.06 -12.11 -17.71
N ASN A 68 -6.18 -12.47 -16.78
CA ASN A 68 -4.78 -12.79 -17.02
C ASN A 68 -4.01 -11.75 -17.85
N ARG A 69 -4.29 -10.45 -17.64
CA ARG A 69 -3.54 -9.41 -18.35
C ARG A 69 -2.10 -9.38 -17.82
N PRO A 70 -1.06 -9.59 -18.65
CA PRO A 70 0.30 -9.82 -18.17
C PRO A 70 0.81 -8.73 -17.22
N ARG A 71 0.68 -7.46 -17.60
CA ARG A 71 1.15 -6.34 -16.76
C ARG A 71 0.37 -6.19 -15.45
N LEU A 72 -0.94 -6.50 -15.42
CA LEU A 72 -1.72 -6.42 -14.19
C LEU A 72 -1.46 -7.61 -13.26
N ASN A 73 -1.20 -8.79 -13.81
CA ASN A 73 -0.84 -9.99 -13.05
C ASN A 73 0.45 -9.80 -12.23
N ARG A 74 1.38 -9.01 -12.77
CA ARG A 74 2.65 -8.68 -12.10
C ARG A 74 2.51 -7.75 -10.91
N ILE A 75 1.37 -7.08 -10.73
CA ILE A 75 1.18 -6.09 -9.67
C ILE A 75 0.55 -6.74 -8.44
N GLY A 76 1.26 -6.67 -7.33
CA GLY A 76 0.75 -6.91 -5.99
C GLY A 76 0.43 -5.61 -5.26
N LEU A 77 -0.65 -5.58 -4.49
CA LEU A 77 -1.08 -4.44 -3.67
C LEU A 77 -1.29 -4.90 -2.24
N ILE A 78 -0.45 -4.43 -1.31
CA ILE A 78 -0.62 -4.71 0.12
C ILE A 78 -0.71 -3.42 0.92
N ASN A 79 -1.45 -3.43 2.01
CA ASN A 79 -1.42 -2.34 2.99
C ASN A 79 -0.58 -2.72 4.21
N VAL A 80 0.06 -1.73 4.85
CA VAL A 80 0.60 -1.88 6.21
C VAL A 80 -0.53 -2.22 7.18
N SER A 81 -1.69 -1.55 7.05
CA SER A 81 -2.92 -1.89 7.78
C SER A 81 -4.06 -2.22 6.82
N ASN A 82 -4.72 -3.37 6.97
CA ASN A 82 -5.91 -3.69 6.17
C ASN A 82 -7.18 -2.99 6.66
N ILE A 83 -7.12 -2.23 7.74
CA ILE A 83 -8.23 -1.39 8.23
C ILE A 83 -7.83 0.09 8.19
N PRO A 84 -8.77 1.03 8.06
CA PRO A 84 -8.42 2.43 8.03
C PRO A 84 -7.76 2.90 9.33
N LEU A 85 -6.66 3.63 9.23
CA LEU A 85 -6.03 4.25 10.40
C LEU A 85 -6.67 5.58 10.79
N GLN A 86 -7.57 6.10 9.94
CA GLN A 86 -8.30 7.36 10.16
C GLN A 86 -9.73 7.09 10.62
N ALA A 87 -10.10 7.63 11.79
CA ALA A 87 -11.46 7.52 12.33
C ALA A 87 -12.54 8.04 11.37
N SER A 88 -12.21 9.00 10.49
CA SER A 88 -13.13 9.55 9.49
C SER A 88 -13.62 8.53 8.46
N ALA A 89 -12.91 7.42 8.26
CA ALA A 89 -13.34 6.34 7.39
C ALA A 89 -14.41 5.43 8.04
N TYR A 90 -14.66 5.58 9.34
CA TYR A 90 -15.63 4.80 10.09
C TYR A 90 -16.94 5.58 10.21
N GLN A 91 -18.04 4.96 9.76
CA GLN A 91 -19.37 5.55 9.83
C GLN A 91 -19.98 5.43 11.24
N ASN A 92 -19.65 4.37 11.97
CA ASN A 92 -20.17 4.12 13.32
C ASN A 92 -19.47 5.03 14.36
N LYS A 93 -20.19 6.05 14.85
CA LYS A 93 -19.67 7.00 15.86
C LYS A 93 -19.53 6.40 17.26
N GLU A 94 -20.40 5.47 17.63
CA GLU A 94 -20.34 4.78 18.92
C GLU A 94 -19.08 3.93 19.02
N LEU A 95 -18.72 3.22 17.94
CA LEU A 95 -17.47 2.47 17.83
C LEU A 95 -16.25 3.38 18.02
N ILE A 96 -16.26 4.55 17.37
CA ILE A 96 -15.18 5.53 17.52
C ILE A 96 -15.06 5.99 18.97
N GLN A 97 -16.20 6.29 19.61
CA GLN A 97 -16.21 6.75 20.99
C GLN A 97 -15.77 5.67 21.97
N GLN A 98 -16.25 4.44 21.80
CA GLN A 98 -15.91 3.28 22.63
C GLN A 98 -14.40 2.96 22.56
N HIS A 99 -13.78 3.12 21.40
CA HIS A 99 -12.36 2.83 21.17
C HIS A 99 -11.51 4.09 20.97
N LYS A 100 -11.95 5.24 21.50
CA LYS A 100 -11.32 6.55 21.24
C LYS A 100 -9.80 6.55 21.42
N ARG A 101 -9.29 5.93 22.51
CA ARG A 101 -7.85 5.86 22.79
C ARG A 101 -7.06 5.17 21.68
N TRP A 102 -7.63 4.12 21.08
CA TRP A 102 -7.00 3.41 19.96
C TRP A 102 -7.06 4.24 18.68
N PHE A 103 -8.18 4.92 18.41
CA PHE A 103 -8.28 5.84 17.28
C PHE A 103 -7.31 7.01 17.38
N ASP A 104 -7.18 7.62 18.55
CA ASP A 104 -6.21 8.68 18.81
C ASP A 104 -4.77 8.16 18.60
N ALA A 105 -4.45 6.97 19.11
CA ALA A 105 -3.13 6.35 18.94
C ALA A 105 -2.83 6.01 17.47
N MET A 106 -3.79 5.49 16.71
CA MET A 106 -3.64 5.24 15.27
C MET A 106 -3.39 6.54 14.51
N ALA A 107 -4.11 7.61 14.83
CA ALA A 107 -3.90 8.92 14.21
C ALA A 107 -2.51 9.50 14.49
N ILE A 108 -2.00 9.35 15.72
CA ILE A 108 -0.64 9.75 16.10
C ILE A 108 0.38 8.92 15.32
N VAL A 109 0.28 7.58 15.35
CA VAL A 109 1.25 6.70 14.68
C VAL A 109 1.32 6.96 13.17
N ARG A 110 0.18 7.28 12.56
CA ARG A 110 0.04 7.62 11.15
C ARG A 110 0.68 8.96 10.78
N SER A 111 0.46 9.99 11.60
CA SER A 111 0.97 11.34 11.34
C SER A 111 2.45 11.50 11.73
N GLU A 112 2.89 10.89 12.82
CA GLU A 112 4.28 10.91 13.31
C GLU A 112 5.14 9.82 12.66
N ASN A 113 5.03 9.67 11.34
CA ASN A 113 5.74 8.65 10.56
C ASN A 113 7.27 8.79 10.52
N HIS A 114 7.85 9.78 11.21
CA HIS A 114 9.29 9.94 11.40
C HIS A 114 9.82 9.27 12.68
N ARG A 115 8.95 8.89 13.63
CA ARG A 115 9.36 8.30 14.90
C ARG A 115 9.41 6.78 14.83
N ASP A 116 10.44 6.16 15.40
CA ASP A 116 10.54 4.70 15.47
C ASP A 116 10.05 4.11 16.80
N THR A 117 9.88 4.95 17.82
CA THR A 117 9.41 4.55 19.14
C THR A 117 8.44 5.59 19.70
N TYR A 118 7.54 5.14 20.56
CA TYR A 118 6.57 6.01 21.22
C TYR A 118 6.61 5.81 22.74
N PRO A 119 6.74 6.89 23.53
CA PRO A 119 6.57 6.82 24.98
C PRO A 119 5.15 6.42 25.39
N ASN A 120 4.14 6.78 24.58
CA ASN A 120 2.75 6.40 24.82
C ASN A 120 2.56 4.89 24.53
N PRO A 121 2.13 4.08 25.51
CA PRO A 121 2.02 2.63 25.35
C PRO A 121 0.97 2.21 24.31
N TYR A 122 -0.12 2.97 24.12
CA TYR A 122 -1.09 2.68 23.06
C TYR A 122 -0.51 2.92 21.67
N CYS A 123 0.27 3.99 21.48
CA CYS A 123 0.95 4.26 20.21
C CYS A 123 1.99 3.18 19.91
N GLN A 124 2.77 2.79 20.92
CA GLN A 124 3.74 1.70 20.79
C GLN A 124 3.03 0.37 20.46
N ALA A 125 1.91 0.07 21.10
CA ALA A 125 1.12 -1.12 20.82
C ALA A 125 0.56 -1.14 19.38
N VAL A 126 -0.02 -0.03 18.91
CA VAL A 126 -0.46 0.11 17.51
C VAL A 126 0.71 -0.14 16.56
N GLN A 127 1.86 0.49 16.79
CA GLN A 127 3.04 0.28 15.95
C GLN A 127 3.47 -1.19 15.94
N SER A 128 3.56 -1.84 17.10
CA SER A 128 3.95 -3.24 17.21
C SER A 128 3.00 -4.16 16.43
N VAL A 129 1.69 -3.94 16.52
CA VAL A 129 0.68 -4.71 15.76
C VAL A 129 0.86 -4.54 14.25
N LEU A 130 1.03 -3.30 13.79
CA LEU A 130 1.23 -3.01 12.37
C LEU A 130 2.54 -3.60 11.83
N VAL A 131 3.64 -3.51 12.60
CA VAL A 131 4.92 -4.12 12.24
C VAL A 131 4.81 -5.64 12.20
N ALA A 132 4.18 -6.26 13.20
CA ALA A 132 4.01 -7.71 13.25
C ALA A 132 3.16 -8.22 12.09
N SER A 133 2.03 -7.55 11.79
CA SER A 133 1.17 -7.90 10.67
C SER A 133 1.88 -7.78 9.33
N LEU A 134 2.56 -6.65 9.07
CA LEU A 134 3.31 -6.47 7.83
C LEU A 134 4.47 -7.47 7.71
N ARG A 135 5.20 -7.73 8.80
CA ARG A 135 6.28 -8.71 8.84
C ARG A 135 5.79 -10.10 8.44
N GLU A 136 4.62 -10.50 8.92
CA GLU A 136 4.06 -11.82 8.58
C GLU A 136 3.67 -11.91 7.10
N LYS A 137 3.04 -10.86 6.54
CA LYS A 137 2.74 -10.81 5.10
C LYS A 137 4.00 -10.94 4.25
N LEU A 138 5.04 -10.20 4.63
CA LEU A 138 6.34 -10.20 3.93
C LEU A 138 7.05 -11.55 4.09
N ARG A 139 6.92 -12.22 5.24
CA ARG A 139 7.51 -13.55 5.46
C ARG A 139 7.02 -14.57 4.44
N CYS A 140 5.75 -14.51 4.07
CA CYS A 140 5.15 -15.40 3.07
C CYS A 140 5.66 -15.17 1.64
N LEU A 141 6.38 -14.08 1.40
CA LEU A 141 6.87 -13.66 0.07
C LEU A 141 8.39 -13.81 -0.09
N ARG A 142 9.09 -14.37 0.92
CA ARG A 142 10.57 -14.38 0.96
C ARG A 142 11.22 -15.23 -0.12
N GLU A 143 10.53 -16.28 -0.57
CA GLU A 143 11.05 -17.16 -1.61
C GLU A 143 10.82 -16.59 -3.02
N ASP A 144 9.99 -15.54 -3.15
CA ASP A 144 9.66 -14.94 -4.43
C ASP A 144 10.69 -13.88 -4.84
N HIS A 145 10.98 -13.81 -6.14
CA HIS A 145 11.78 -12.73 -6.74
C HIS A 145 10.91 -11.50 -6.97
N LEU A 146 11.01 -10.53 -6.05
CA LEU A 146 10.10 -9.37 -6.01
C LEU A 146 10.83 -8.05 -6.12
N THR A 147 10.16 -7.07 -6.72
CA THR A 147 10.45 -5.65 -6.53
C THR A 147 9.45 -5.10 -5.51
N ILE A 148 9.92 -4.69 -4.34
CA ILE A 148 9.11 -4.11 -3.27
C ILE A 148 9.12 -2.59 -3.38
N VAL A 149 7.93 -1.98 -3.35
CA VAL A 149 7.74 -0.54 -3.51
C VAL A 149 6.96 0.04 -2.32
N PRO A 150 7.63 0.44 -1.24
CA PRO A 150 6.98 1.13 -0.13
C PRO A 150 6.62 2.57 -0.48
N CYS A 151 5.31 2.83 -0.63
CA CYS A 151 4.78 4.12 -1.09
C CYS A 151 4.57 5.11 0.06
N GLY A 152 5.42 6.12 0.12
CA GLY A 152 5.38 7.21 1.09
C GLY A 152 6.04 6.88 2.42
N ARG A 153 6.30 7.94 3.21
CA ARG A 153 7.08 7.86 4.45
C ARG A 153 6.51 6.85 5.45
N PHE A 154 5.19 6.72 5.53
CA PHE A 154 4.55 5.76 6.42
C PHE A 154 4.88 4.31 6.03
N ALA A 155 4.63 3.93 4.77
CA ALA A 155 4.93 2.57 4.30
C ALA A 155 6.44 2.27 4.39
N GLN A 156 7.30 3.23 4.04
CA GLN A 156 8.75 3.10 4.13
C GLN A 156 9.22 2.87 5.57
N LYS A 157 8.70 3.64 6.53
CA LYS A 157 8.97 3.42 7.95
C LYS A 157 8.59 2.01 8.37
N PHE A 158 7.35 1.59 8.11
CA PHE A 158 6.87 0.30 8.59
C PHE A 158 7.57 -0.88 7.91
N PHE A 159 7.88 -0.77 6.62
CA PHE A 159 8.72 -1.73 5.92
C PHE A 159 10.09 -1.87 6.58
N ARG A 160 10.79 -0.75 6.84
CA ARG A 160 12.08 -0.76 7.56
C ARG A 160 11.98 -1.39 8.95
N LEU A 161 10.94 -1.04 9.72
CA LEU A 161 10.74 -1.58 11.07
C LEU A 161 10.44 -3.08 11.10
N THR A 162 10.02 -3.68 9.97
CA THR A 162 9.91 -5.14 9.91
C THR A 162 11.26 -5.84 10.05
N GLY A 163 12.37 -5.16 9.73
CA GLY A 163 13.72 -5.71 9.74
C GLY A 163 13.92 -6.82 8.70
N GLN A 164 13.04 -6.88 7.70
CA GLN A 164 13.12 -7.85 6.63
C GLN A 164 14.18 -7.40 5.63
N ASP A 165 15.22 -8.23 5.49
CA ASP A 165 16.18 -8.16 4.41
C ASP A 165 16.13 -9.50 3.70
N CYS A 166 16.01 -9.48 2.37
CA CYS A 166 15.81 -10.67 1.57
C CYS A 166 16.60 -10.55 0.26
N PRO A 167 17.50 -11.49 -0.05
CA PRO A 167 18.33 -11.41 -1.27
C PRO A 167 17.51 -11.53 -2.56
N ASN A 168 16.30 -12.10 -2.48
CA ASN A 168 15.39 -12.23 -3.63
C ASN A 168 14.61 -10.94 -3.92
N TRP A 169 14.72 -9.93 -3.05
CA TRP A 169 13.97 -8.68 -3.20
C TRP A 169 14.89 -7.54 -3.64
N SER A 170 14.43 -6.80 -4.63
CA SER A 170 14.89 -5.43 -4.88
C SER A 170 13.90 -4.46 -4.25
N VAL A 171 14.38 -3.31 -3.76
CA VAL A 171 13.53 -2.30 -3.13
C VAL A 171 13.69 -0.97 -3.84
N ILE A 172 12.58 -0.39 -4.32
CA ILE A 172 12.55 0.96 -4.87
C ILE A 172 12.11 1.92 -3.76
N ASN A 173 13.07 2.61 -3.16
CA ASN A 173 12.85 3.56 -2.08
C ASN A 173 12.44 4.95 -2.60
N GLU A 174 12.09 5.86 -1.69
CA GLU A 174 11.73 7.25 -1.98
C GLU A 174 10.54 7.45 -2.92
N VAL A 175 9.78 6.39 -3.22
CA VAL A 175 8.51 6.49 -3.94
C VAL A 175 7.50 7.20 -3.03
N PRO A 176 6.94 8.35 -3.44
CA PRO A 176 6.02 9.09 -2.61
C PRO A 176 4.67 8.37 -2.51
N HIS A 177 3.89 8.70 -1.48
CA HIS A 177 2.50 8.26 -1.44
C HIS A 177 1.76 8.86 -2.66
N PRO A 178 0.95 8.09 -3.41
CA PRO A 178 0.32 8.54 -4.65
C PRO A 178 -0.72 9.66 -4.49
N SER A 179 -1.15 9.97 -3.27
CA SER A 179 -2.08 11.06 -2.99
C SER A 179 -1.50 12.44 -3.35
N TYR A 180 -2.40 13.41 -3.52
CA TYR A 180 -2.08 14.81 -3.83
C TYR A 180 -1.15 14.96 -5.05
N ASN A 181 -1.30 14.07 -6.04
CA ASN A 181 -0.50 14.03 -7.26
C ASN A 181 1.02 14.05 -6.98
N SER A 182 1.47 13.41 -5.91
CA SER A 182 2.88 13.46 -5.53
C SER A 182 3.78 12.81 -6.57
N TRP A 183 3.28 11.83 -7.33
CA TRP A 183 4.01 11.19 -8.44
C TRP A 183 4.27 12.14 -9.63
N ASP A 184 3.56 13.27 -9.72
CA ASP A 184 3.82 14.29 -10.75
C ASP A 184 4.97 15.25 -10.38
N ARG A 185 5.44 15.21 -9.13
CA ARG A 185 6.41 16.19 -8.65
C ARG A 185 7.80 15.82 -9.18
N PRO A 186 8.55 16.77 -9.79
CA PRO A 186 9.84 16.49 -10.40
C PRO A 186 10.85 15.79 -9.48
N ARG A 187 10.85 16.12 -8.18
CA ARG A 187 11.76 15.51 -7.19
C ARG A 187 11.60 14.00 -6.99
N TYR A 188 10.50 13.42 -7.44
CA TYR A 188 10.24 11.98 -7.34
C TYR A 188 10.34 11.25 -8.68
N ARG A 189 10.73 11.95 -9.75
CA ARG A 189 10.77 11.41 -11.11
C ARG A 189 11.60 10.12 -11.17
N ASP A 190 12.82 10.14 -10.66
CA ASP A 190 13.73 8.99 -10.74
C ASP A 190 13.13 7.74 -10.06
N ALA A 191 12.50 7.92 -8.90
CA ALA A 191 11.85 6.82 -8.17
C ALA A 191 10.62 6.29 -8.92
N VAL A 192 9.79 7.18 -9.50
CA VAL A 192 8.62 6.80 -10.29
C VAL A 192 9.03 6.11 -11.60
N ASP A 193 10.06 6.61 -12.27
CA ASP A 193 10.60 6.02 -13.51
C ASP A 193 11.18 4.63 -13.25
N ALA A 194 11.86 4.42 -12.11
CA ALA A 194 12.32 3.10 -11.70
C ALA A 194 11.16 2.11 -11.50
N VAL A 195 10.04 2.54 -10.91
CA VAL A 195 8.83 1.70 -10.78
C VAL A 195 8.27 1.35 -12.16
N CYS A 196 8.16 2.33 -13.05
CA CYS A 196 7.68 2.12 -14.41
C CYS A 196 8.57 1.15 -15.19
N ALA A 197 9.90 1.29 -15.07
CA ALA A 197 10.86 0.37 -15.67
C ALA A 197 10.73 -1.04 -15.10
N ALA A 198 10.61 -1.21 -13.78
CA ALA A 198 10.39 -2.51 -13.15
C ALA A 198 9.12 -3.21 -13.67
N LEU A 199 8.03 -2.45 -13.86
CA LEU A 199 6.80 -2.96 -14.47
C LEU A 199 6.98 -3.34 -15.95
N ASN A 200 7.90 -2.72 -16.69
CA ASN A 200 8.09 -2.99 -18.11
C ASN A 200 9.09 -4.13 -18.39
N ASN A 201 10.14 -4.26 -17.58
CA ASN A 201 11.24 -5.23 -17.77
C ASN A 201 10.88 -6.73 -17.67
N GLY A 202 9.63 -7.07 -17.40
CA GLY A 202 9.12 -8.45 -17.43
C GLY A 202 7.98 -8.62 -18.43
N SER A 203 7.97 -7.81 -19.49
CA SER A 203 7.04 -7.93 -20.62
C SER A 203 7.64 -8.69 -21.82
N ASP A 204 8.88 -9.17 -21.67
CA ASP A 204 9.66 -9.86 -22.73
C ASP A 204 9.68 -11.40 -22.55
N VAL A 205 8.61 -11.99 -22.02
CA VAL A 205 8.39 -13.45 -22.02
C VAL A 205 7.02 -13.77 -22.57
#